data_AF-A0A952AD69-F1
#
_entry.id   AF-A0A952AD69-F1
#
_cell.length_a   1.000
_cell.length_b   1.000
_cell.length_c   1.000
_cell.angle_alpha   90.00
_cell.angle_beta   90.00
_cell.angle_gamma   90.00
#
_symmetry.space_group_name_H-M   'P 1'
#
loop_
_entity.id
_entity.type
_entity.pdbx_description
1 polymer ?
#
loop_
_entity_poly.entity_id
_entity_poly.type
_entity_poly.pdbx_seq_one_letter_code
_entity_poly.pdbx_strand_id
1 'polypeptide(L)'
;MATIKNTHVSKHSNRTFIDGLTFDDVLLVPAYSQVLPREVDIRSHLTKDIVLNIPLLSAAMDTVTEANLAIALAREGGIGILHKNMSIEKQAEQVRKVKRSESGMIIDPVTLNINATVGDALKLMKEN
;
A
#
# COMPACT_ATOMS: atom_id res chain seq x y z
N MET A 1 -33.87 -24.80 7.55
CA MET A 1 -34.51 -26.07 7.14
C MET A 1 -35.36 -25.79 5.92
N ALA A 2 -34.90 -26.16 4.72
CA ALA A 2 -35.63 -26.03 3.46
C ALA A 2 -35.27 -27.24 2.57
N THR A 3 -36.30 -27.92 2.06
CA THR A 3 -36.20 -29.22 1.38
C THR A 3 -36.26 -29.02 -0.13
N ILE A 4 -35.29 -29.56 -0.87
CA ILE A 4 -35.28 -29.59 -2.35
C ILE A 4 -35.75 -30.97 -2.84
N LYS A 5 -36.73 -31.00 -3.76
CA LYS A 5 -37.25 -32.21 -4.41
C LYS A 5 -36.69 -32.37 -5.83
N ASN A 6 -36.42 -33.64 -6.17
CA ASN A 6 -36.28 -34.27 -7.50
C ASN A 6 -34.93 -34.25 -8.25
N THR A 7 -34.21 -35.36 -8.05
CA THR A 7 -33.75 -36.34 -9.06
C THR A 7 -33.76 -35.96 -10.54
N HIS A 8 -32.57 -35.74 -11.09
CA HIS A 8 -32.08 -36.38 -12.32
C HIS A 8 -30.54 -36.39 -12.26
N VAL A 9 -29.95 -37.58 -12.08
CA VAL A 9 -28.49 -37.76 -12.05
C VAL A 9 -28.03 -38.05 -13.48
N SER A 10 -27.57 -37.01 -14.19
CA SER A 10 -26.74 -37.20 -15.38
C SER A 10 -25.26 -37.02 -14.97
N LYS A 11 -24.47 -38.08 -15.16
CA LYS A 11 -23.02 -38.08 -14.98
C LYS A 11 -22.39 -37.14 -16.02
N HIS A 12 -22.10 -35.90 -15.65
CA HIS A 12 -21.18 -35.02 -16.36
C HIS A 12 -20.03 -34.66 -15.41
N SER A 13 -18.82 -34.58 -15.96
CA SER A 13 -17.53 -34.38 -15.29
C SER A 13 -17.60 -33.52 -14.02
N ASN A 14 -17.11 -34.03 -12.88
CA ASN A 14 -16.91 -33.32 -11.63
C ASN A 14 -15.83 -32.21 -11.76
N ARG A 15 -16.13 -31.16 -12.53
CA ARG A 15 -15.62 -29.82 -12.28
C ARG A 15 -16.79 -29.05 -11.70
N THR A 16 -16.91 -29.07 -10.38
CA THR A 16 -17.76 -28.12 -9.67
C THR A 16 -17.13 -26.74 -9.88
N PHE A 17 -17.69 -25.97 -10.80
CA PHE A 17 -17.49 -24.54 -10.81
C PHE A 17 -18.11 -24.04 -9.50
N ILE A 18 -17.26 -23.53 -8.61
CA ILE A 18 -17.73 -22.83 -7.42
C ILE A 18 -18.19 -21.46 -7.93
N ASP A 19 -19.41 -21.07 -7.61
CA ASP A 19 -19.92 -19.74 -7.94
C ASP A 19 -19.01 -18.69 -7.26
N GLY A 20 -18.54 -17.72 -8.05
CA GLY A 20 -17.74 -16.61 -7.54
C GLY A 20 -18.64 -15.53 -6.97
N LEU A 21 -18.37 -15.10 -5.74
CA LEU A 21 -19.04 -13.97 -5.11
C LEU A 21 -18.17 -12.71 -5.24
N THR A 22 -18.81 -11.58 -5.54
CA THR A 22 -18.23 -10.24 -5.50
C THR A 22 -18.61 -9.52 -4.21
N PHE A 23 -18.11 -8.30 -4.00
CA PHE A 23 -18.41 -7.53 -2.78
C PHE A 23 -19.90 -7.19 -2.64
N ASP A 24 -20.61 -6.98 -3.75
CA ASP A 24 -22.02 -6.59 -3.75
C ASP A 24 -22.98 -7.77 -3.53
N ASP A 25 -22.48 -9.01 -3.61
CA ASP A 25 -23.28 -10.21 -3.43
C ASP A 25 -23.49 -10.58 -1.95
N VAL A 26 -22.75 -9.96 -1.02
CA VAL A 26 -22.69 -10.35 0.39
C VAL A 26 -22.74 -9.16 1.35
N LEU A 27 -23.24 -9.40 2.55
CA LEU A 27 -23.21 -8.45 3.66
C LEU A 27 -22.60 -9.11 4.89
N LEU A 28 -21.91 -8.31 5.70
CA LEU A 28 -21.45 -8.74 7.02
C LEU A 28 -22.66 -8.84 7.97
N VAL A 29 -22.87 -10.01 8.57
CA VAL A 29 -23.91 -10.20 9.59
C VAL A 29 -23.41 -9.62 10.91
N PRO A 30 -24.11 -8.64 11.52
CA PRO A 30 -23.70 -8.09 12.81
C PRO A 30 -23.66 -9.16 13.90
N ALA A 31 -22.68 -9.06 14.79
CA ALA A 31 -22.52 -9.93 15.95
C ALA A 31 -22.32 -9.09 17.22
N TYR A 32 -22.53 -9.71 18.37
CA TYR A 32 -22.27 -9.07 19.66
C TYR A 32 -20.78 -8.67 19.76
N SER A 33 -20.51 -7.44 20.21
CA SER A 33 -19.17 -6.90 20.42
C SER A 33 -19.06 -6.27 21.80
N GLN A 34 -17.93 -6.51 22.47
CA GLN A 34 -17.52 -5.80 23.68
C GLN A 34 -16.44 -4.74 23.40
N VAL A 35 -15.96 -4.65 22.16
CA VAL A 35 -14.89 -3.73 21.74
C VAL A 35 -15.51 -2.50 21.12
N LEU A 36 -15.08 -1.32 21.56
CA LEU A 36 -15.47 -0.06 20.95
C LEU A 36 -14.68 0.17 19.64
N PRO A 37 -15.28 0.79 18.60
CA PRO A 37 -14.60 0.99 17.32
C PRO A 37 -13.21 1.67 17.41
N ARG A 38 -13.02 2.58 18.36
CA ARG A 38 -11.75 3.30 18.60
C ARG A 38 -10.64 2.42 19.22
N GLU A 39 -11.00 1.26 19.75
CA GLU A 39 -10.12 0.32 20.45
C GLU A 39 -9.73 -0.88 19.58
N VAL A 40 -10.25 -0.94 18.34
CA VAL A 40 -9.93 -1.99 17.38
C VAL A 40 -8.50 -1.82 16.87
N ASP A 41 -7.71 -2.88 16.96
CA ASP A 41 -6.40 -2.95 16.31
C ASP A 41 -6.57 -3.26 14.82
N ILE A 42 -6.19 -2.30 13.97
CA ILE A 42 -6.27 -2.41 12.51
C ILE A 42 -4.92 -2.68 11.86
N ARG A 43 -3.88 -2.96 12.65
CA ARG A 43 -2.56 -3.32 12.13
C ARG A 43 -2.65 -4.59 11.28
N SER A 44 -1.89 -4.62 10.20
CA SER A 44 -1.88 -5.77 9.28
C SER A 44 -0.48 -6.13 8.82
N HIS A 45 -0.29 -7.42 8.53
CA HIS A 45 0.95 -7.91 7.96
C HIS A 45 0.86 -7.85 6.43
N LEU A 46 1.69 -7.03 5.80
CA LEU A 46 1.85 -7.05 4.34
C LEU A 46 2.73 -8.23 3.92
N THR A 47 3.81 -8.46 4.66
CA THR A 47 4.71 -9.61 4.49
C THR A 47 5.04 -10.20 5.86
N LYS A 48 5.91 -11.22 5.91
CA LYS A 48 6.40 -11.78 7.17
C LYS A 48 7.10 -10.74 8.04
N ASP A 49 7.78 -9.78 7.41
CA ASP A 49 8.66 -8.81 8.08
C ASP A 49 8.12 -7.38 8.07
N ILE A 50 7.03 -7.11 7.34
CA ILE A 50 6.46 -5.76 7.18
C ILE A 50 5.06 -5.72 7.80
N VAL A 51 4.93 -4.96 8.88
CA VAL A 51 3.67 -4.64 9.56
C VAL A 51 3.29 -3.20 9.25
N LEU A 52 2.03 -2.98 8.86
CA LEU A 52 1.45 -1.68 8.61
C LEU A 52 0.57 -1.27 9.81
N ASN A 53 0.52 0.03 10.11
CA ASN A 53 -0.35 0.55 11.15
C ASN A 53 -1.82 0.61 10.71
N ILE A 54 -2.06 0.74 9.41
CA ILE A 54 -3.37 0.65 8.77
C ILE A 54 -3.31 -0.34 7.60
N PRO A 55 -4.39 -1.05 7.26
CA PRO A 55 -4.39 -2.08 6.22
C PRO A 55 -4.58 -1.47 4.82
N LEU A 56 -3.81 -0.43 4.51
CA LEU A 56 -3.90 0.32 3.26
C LEU A 56 -2.54 0.39 2.55
N LEU A 57 -2.57 0.09 1.24
CA LEU A 57 -1.45 0.23 0.33
C LEU A 57 -1.92 0.92 -0.96
N SER A 58 -1.05 1.73 -1.57
CA SER A 58 -1.38 2.39 -2.83
C SER A 58 -1.03 1.53 -4.05
N ALA A 59 -1.81 1.67 -5.12
CA ALA A 59 -1.57 0.96 -6.36
C ALA A 59 -0.30 1.47 -7.07
N ALA A 60 0.46 0.55 -7.66
CA ALA A 60 1.69 0.82 -8.40
C ALA A 60 1.44 1.38 -9.82
N MET A 61 0.68 2.48 -9.90
CA MET A 61 0.25 3.14 -11.14
C MET A 61 0.85 4.55 -11.22
N ASP A 62 1.19 5.00 -12.43
CA ASP A 62 1.82 6.29 -12.69
C ASP A 62 0.96 7.49 -12.31
N THR A 63 -0.34 7.38 -12.51
CA THR A 63 -1.31 8.40 -12.10
C THR A 63 -1.69 8.34 -10.62
N VAL A 64 -1.18 7.34 -9.88
CA VAL A 64 -1.55 7.12 -8.48
C VAL A 64 -0.36 7.39 -7.57
N THR A 65 0.75 6.66 -7.72
CA THR A 65 1.78 6.62 -6.67
C THR A 65 3.16 7.05 -7.16
N GLU A 66 3.51 8.29 -6.86
CA GLU A 66 4.89 8.79 -6.82
C GLU A 66 5.31 9.10 -5.37
N ALA A 67 6.50 9.68 -5.16
CA ALA A 67 7.07 9.93 -3.84
C ALA A 67 6.12 10.70 -2.91
N ASN A 68 5.40 11.71 -3.43
CA ASN A 68 4.50 12.52 -2.62
C ASN A 68 3.40 11.69 -1.95
N LEU A 69 2.71 10.84 -2.72
CA LEU A 69 1.66 9.97 -2.16
C LEU A 69 2.29 8.90 -1.24
N ALA A 70 3.43 8.33 -1.63
CA ALA A 70 4.09 7.32 -0.82
C ALA A 70 4.53 7.86 0.56
N ILE A 71 5.02 9.10 0.62
CA ILE A 71 5.36 9.79 1.88
C ILE A 71 4.09 10.05 2.71
N ALA A 72 3.05 10.61 2.09
CA ALA A 72 1.80 10.91 2.79
C ALA A 72 1.16 9.64 3.37
N LEU A 73 1.06 8.57 2.59
CA LEU A 73 0.48 7.31 3.03
C LEU A 73 1.31 6.64 4.13
N ALA A 74 2.64 6.72 4.05
CA ALA A 74 3.52 6.20 5.10
C ALA A 74 3.34 6.95 6.43
N ARG A 75 3.11 8.27 6.40
CA ARG A 75 2.80 9.09 7.59
C ARG A 75 1.48 8.70 8.24
N GLU A 76 0.48 8.35 7.44
CA GLU A 76 -0.80 7.81 7.94
C GLU A 76 -0.66 6.34 8.43
N GLY A 77 0.50 5.71 8.25
CA GLY A 77 0.79 4.37 8.73
C GLY A 77 0.58 3.25 7.71
N GLY A 78 0.30 3.59 6.45
CA GLY A 78 0.19 2.67 5.32
C GLY A 78 1.51 2.54 4.55
N ILE A 79 1.43 2.08 3.30
CA ILE A 79 2.61 1.96 2.43
C ILE A 79 2.32 2.33 0.97
N GLY A 80 3.18 3.13 0.36
CA GLY A 80 3.10 3.45 -1.07
C GLY A 80 3.95 2.53 -1.94
N ILE A 81 3.38 2.01 -3.03
CA ILE A 81 4.13 1.24 -4.04
C ILE A 81 4.38 2.10 -5.27
N LEU A 82 5.63 2.47 -5.51
CA LEU A 82 6.01 3.28 -6.66
C LEU A 82 5.81 2.51 -7.97
N HIS A 83 5.20 3.15 -8.96
CA HIS A 83 5.05 2.57 -10.29
C HIS A 83 6.40 2.40 -11.02
N LYS A 84 6.40 1.59 -12.08
CA LYS A 84 7.59 1.30 -12.90
C LYS A 84 7.59 1.99 -14.27
N ASN A 85 6.65 2.90 -14.52
CA ASN A 85 6.54 3.63 -15.79
C ASN A 85 7.52 4.82 -15.82
N MET A 86 8.81 4.55 -15.57
CA MET A 86 9.92 5.50 -15.60
C MET A 86 11.24 4.74 -15.72
N SER A 87 12.36 5.44 -15.90
CA SER A 87 13.68 4.79 -15.90
C SER A 87 14.06 4.31 -14.50
N ILE A 88 15.00 3.37 -14.42
CA ILE A 88 15.47 2.81 -13.15
C ILE A 88 16.04 3.91 -12.26
N GLU A 89 16.76 4.87 -12.84
CA GLU A 89 17.36 6.00 -12.13
C GLU A 89 16.28 6.91 -11.52
N LYS A 90 15.22 7.21 -12.27
CA LYS A 90 14.09 8.00 -11.77
C LYS A 90 13.35 7.30 -10.65
N GLN A 91 13.13 5.98 -10.78
CA GLN A 91 12.46 5.21 -9.73
C GLN A 91 13.29 5.18 -8.45
N ALA A 92 14.61 5.01 -8.57
CA ALA A 92 15.54 5.06 -7.45
C ALA A 92 15.54 6.45 -6.78
N GLU A 93 15.44 7.54 -7.54
CA GLU A 93 15.31 8.89 -7.01
C GLU A 93 14.02 9.07 -6.20
N GLN A 94 12.89 8.57 -6.70
CA GLN A 94 11.61 8.58 -5.98
C GLN A 94 11.71 7.81 -4.66
N VAL A 95 12.33 6.62 -4.67
CA VAL A 95 12.61 5.85 -3.44
C VAL A 95 13.47 6.67 -2.48
N ARG A 96 14.55 7.30 -2.96
CA ARG A 96 15.45 8.12 -2.14
C ARG A 96 14.70 9.28 -1.47
N LYS A 97 13.82 9.97 -2.20
CA LYS A 97 12.95 11.03 -1.67
C LYS A 97 12.06 10.52 -0.53
N VAL A 98 11.38 9.39 -0.71
CA VAL A 98 10.52 8.79 0.33
C VAL A 98 11.34 8.45 1.58
N LYS A 99 12.48 7.75 1.41
CA LYS A 99 13.33 7.33 2.53
C LYS A 99 13.97 8.49 3.31
N ARG A 100 14.14 9.66 2.68
CA ARG A 100 14.69 10.86 3.32
C ARG A 100 13.66 11.76 4.00
N SER A 101 12.38 11.58 3.67
CA SER A 101 11.28 12.47 4.12
C SER A 101 11.13 12.58 5.64
N GLU A 102 11.49 11.54 6.39
CA GLU A 102 11.53 11.54 7.85
C GLU A 102 12.80 10.82 8.32
N SER A 103 13.89 11.59 8.45
CA SER A 103 15.16 11.08 8.95
C SER A 103 15.29 11.34 10.45
N GLY A 104 15.01 10.32 11.28
CA GLY A 104 15.33 10.32 12.72
C GLY A 104 16.83 10.20 13.02
N MET A 105 17.65 9.87 12.01
CA MET A 105 19.11 9.84 12.05
C MET A 105 19.64 10.12 10.63
N ILE A 106 20.50 11.13 10.46
CA ILE A 106 20.97 11.54 9.12
C ILE A 106 22.10 10.59 8.67
N ILE A 107 21.71 9.51 7.98
CA ILE A 107 22.64 8.67 7.21
C ILE A 107 22.77 9.32 5.84
N ASP A 108 23.98 9.78 5.47
CA ASP A 108 24.29 10.51 4.21
C ASP A 108 23.76 11.96 4.12
N PRO A 109 24.37 12.92 4.87
CA PRO A 109 23.96 14.33 4.83
C PRO A 109 24.20 14.95 3.46
N VAL A 110 23.36 15.91 3.09
CA VAL A 110 23.61 16.73 1.89
C VAL A 110 24.79 17.65 2.17
N THR A 111 25.90 17.45 1.44
CA THR A 111 27.13 18.25 1.55
C THR A 111 27.36 19.10 0.31
N LEU A 112 27.99 20.26 0.49
CA LEU A 112 28.44 21.13 -0.60
C LEU A 112 29.96 21.24 -0.61
N ASN A 113 30.52 21.38 -1.81
CA ASN A 113 31.96 21.61 -1.99
C ASN A 113 32.28 23.10 -1.75
N ILE A 114 33.51 23.42 -1.36
CA ILE A 114 33.86 24.80 -0.98
C ILE A 114 33.73 25.80 -2.13
N ASN A 115 33.84 25.32 -3.37
CA ASN A 115 33.70 26.11 -4.59
C ASN A 115 32.27 26.11 -5.16
N ALA A 116 31.30 25.53 -4.45
CA ALA A 116 29.92 25.47 -4.92
C ALA A 116 29.26 26.86 -4.87
N THR A 117 28.39 27.12 -5.84
CA THR A 117 27.67 28.39 -5.92
C THR A 117 26.41 28.36 -5.05
N VAL A 118 25.85 29.55 -4.77
CA VAL A 118 24.53 29.66 -4.12
C VAL A 118 23.44 28.97 -4.95
N GLY A 119 23.57 28.96 -6.29
CA GLY A 119 22.64 28.26 -7.18
C GLY A 119 22.64 26.74 -6.96
N ASP A 120 23.81 26.15 -6.70
CA ASP A 120 23.94 24.71 -6.42
C ASP A 120 23.27 24.35 -5.09
N ALA A 121 23.40 25.22 -4.08
CA ALA A 121 22.72 25.07 -2.80
C ALA A 121 21.19 25.11 -2.97
N LEU A 122 20.66 26.10 -3.70
CA LEU A 122 19.23 26.23 -3.94
C LEU A 122 18.65 25.04 -4.71
N LYS A 123 19.41 24.51 -5.66
CA LYS A 123 19.01 23.31 -6.41
C LYS A 123 18.93 22.08 -5.50
N LEU A 124 19.96 21.85 -4.68
CA LEU A 124 19.97 20.74 -3.71
C LEU A 124 18.83 20.83 -2.70
N MET A 125 18.48 22.03 -2.23
CA MET A 125 17.35 22.25 -1.31
C MET A 125 15.98 22.02 -1.97
N LYS A 126 15.88 22.14 -3.29
CA LYS A 126 14.62 21.90 -4.03
C LYS A 126 14.42 20.42 -4.38
N GLU A 127 15.50 19.68 -4.56
CA GLU A 127 15.48 18.28 -4.98
C GLU A 127 15.33 17.28 -3.83
N ASN A 128 15.66 17.69 -2.59
CA ASN A 128 15.55 16.89 -1.37
C ASN A 128 14.44 17.41 -0.46
#